data_AF-X1UYB3-F1
#
_entry.id   AF-X1UYB3-F1
#
_cell.length_a   1.000
_cell.length_b   1.000
_cell.length_c   1.000
_cell.angle_alpha   90.00
_cell.angle_beta   90.00
_cell.angle_gamma   90.00
#
_symmetry.space_group_name_H-M   'P 1'
#
loop_
_entity.id
_entity.type
_entity.pdbx_description
1 polymer ?
#
loop_
_entity_poly.entity_id
_entity_poly.type
_entity_poly.pdbx_seq_one_letter_code
_entity_poly.pdbx_strand_id
1 'polypeptide(L)'
;MAHYEETTELVPITPGKLNKSDKQLAIRRAEAGAADYVPHLSIDQVRSIANAATGRHAERDRLLIMLLFDGCLRCSEALGTRPCDLERAGAGWLVKIVGKGSKPGVAAISATLAAELQAYAYRQGIPPDARLFPITRPRAFQIVTKAFSRAGISRPSRARDKVGSVHILRHSGAIERLRQTGNPKALQDQLRHKSARMTLRYLKTLSSDESLEIQQEVDFNW
;
A
#
# COMPACT_ATOMS: atom_id res chain seq x y z
N MET A 1 23.84 34.72 -40.53
CA MET A 1 23.81 34.30 -39.11
C MET A 1 22.43 33.73 -38.82
N ALA A 2 22.27 32.42 -39.01
CA ALA A 2 21.00 31.72 -38.89
C ALA A 2 20.88 31.09 -37.49
N HIS A 3 19.79 31.40 -36.81
CA HIS A 3 19.41 30.83 -35.52
C HIS A 3 19.10 29.33 -35.68
N TYR A 4 19.69 28.50 -34.81
CA TYR A 4 19.37 27.08 -34.67
C TYR A 4 18.37 26.97 -33.51
N GLU A 5 17.08 26.78 -33.81
CA GLU A 5 16.08 26.38 -32.82
C GLU A 5 16.11 24.86 -32.67
N GLU A 6 16.58 24.40 -31.51
CA GLU A 6 16.62 23.01 -31.11
C GLU A 6 15.20 22.54 -30.74
N THR A 7 14.50 21.99 -31.72
CA THR A 7 13.21 21.33 -31.51
C THR A 7 13.43 20.00 -30.78
N THR A 8 13.15 19.98 -29.48
CA THR A 8 13.10 18.74 -28.69
C THR A 8 11.92 17.90 -29.15
N GLU A 9 12.18 16.91 -30.01
CA GLU A 9 11.20 15.89 -30.40
C GLU A 9 10.75 15.10 -29.16
N LEU A 10 9.44 15.16 -28.88
CA LEU A 10 8.78 14.31 -27.90
C LEU A 10 8.77 12.87 -28.42
N VAL A 11 9.61 12.01 -27.83
CA VAL A 11 9.58 10.57 -28.08
C VAL A 11 8.19 10.02 -27.72
N PRO A 12 7.46 9.41 -28.67
CA PRO A 12 6.15 8.85 -28.38
C PRO A 12 6.31 7.64 -27.46
N ILE A 13 5.74 7.74 -26.26
CA ILE A 13 5.65 6.63 -25.31
C ILE A 13 4.63 5.65 -25.86
N THR A 14 5.09 4.53 -26.42
CA THR A 14 4.22 3.45 -26.88
C THR A 14 3.38 2.93 -25.71
N PRO A 15 2.04 2.88 -25.79
CA PRO A 15 1.22 2.31 -24.73
C PRO A 15 1.47 0.80 -24.68
N GLY A 16 2.22 0.35 -23.66
CA GLY A 16 2.36 -1.07 -23.36
C GLY A 16 0.98 -1.71 -23.15
N LYS A 17 0.74 -2.89 -23.75
CA LYS A 17 -0.51 -3.63 -23.61
C LYS A 17 -0.83 -3.83 -22.11
N LEU A 18 -1.97 -3.30 -21.67
CA LEU A 18 -2.48 -3.48 -20.30
C LEU A 18 -2.68 -4.97 -20.00
N ASN A 19 -2.16 -5.45 -18.87
CA ASN A 19 -2.39 -6.83 -18.41
C ASN A 19 -3.84 -7.01 -17.89
N LYS A 20 -4.27 -8.25 -17.60
CA LYS A 20 -5.65 -8.58 -17.19
C LYS A 20 -6.09 -7.80 -15.93
N SER A 21 -5.21 -7.68 -14.94
CA SER A 21 -5.46 -6.89 -13.72
C SER A 21 -5.59 -5.40 -13.99
N ASP A 22 -4.77 -4.83 -14.87
CA ASP A 22 -4.82 -3.42 -15.23
C ASP A 22 -6.09 -3.08 -16.00
N LYS A 23 -6.57 -4.00 -16.85
CA LYS A 23 -7.86 -3.88 -17.54
C LYS A 23 -9.02 -3.87 -16.55
N GLN A 24 -9.03 -4.78 -15.58
CA GLN A 24 -10.07 -4.82 -14.55
C GLN A 24 -10.09 -3.53 -13.70
N LEU A 25 -8.91 -3.03 -13.34
CA LEU A 25 -8.77 -1.77 -12.61
C LEU A 25 -9.29 -0.57 -13.43
N ALA A 26 -9.02 -0.55 -14.73
CA ALA A 26 -9.50 0.49 -15.64
C ALA A 26 -11.02 0.45 -15.82
N ILE A 27 -11.62 -0.75 -15.91
CA ILE A 27 -13.07 -0.94 -15.96
C ILE A 27 -13.73 -0.40 -14.70
N ARG A 28 -13.25 -0.82 -13.51
CA ARG A 28 -13.79 -0.34 -12.22
C ARG A 28 -13.65 1.18 -12.06
N ARG A 29 -12.57 1.77 -12.58
CA ARG A 29 -12.39 3.23 -12.62
C ARG A 29 -13.44 3.92 -13.50
N ALA A 30 -13.82 3.30 -14.62
CA ALA A 30 -14.84 3.84 -15.53
C ALA A 30 -16.24 3.77 -14.90
N GLU A 31 -16.58 2.65 -14.25
CA GLU A 31 -17.87 2.42 -13.59
C GLU A 31 -18.09 3.32 -12.37
N ALA A 32 -17.05 3.53 -11.55
CA ALA A 32 -17.15 4.31 -10.31
C ALA A 32 -17.16 5.84 -10.51
N GLY A 33 -17.03 6.34 -11.75
CA GLY A 33 -16.86 7.76 -12.03
C GLY A 33 -15.53 8.35 -11.53
N ALA A 34 -14.97 9.32 -12.25
CA ALA A 34 -13.63 9.83 -11.98
C ALA A 34 -13.46 10.53 -10.61
N ALA A 35 -14.55 11.01 -10.00
CA ALA A 35 -14.51 11.75 -8.72
C ALA A 35 -14.56 10.85 -7.48
N ASP A 36 -15.12 9.64 -7.59
CA ASP A 36 -15.43 8.78 -6.44
C ASP A 36 -14.54 7.52 -6.34
N TYR A 37 -13.84 7.17 -7.41
CA TYR A 37 -12.89 6.06 -7.43
C TYR A 37 -11.59 6.37 -6.66
N VAL A 38 -11.13 5.45 -5.81
CA VAL A 38 -9.81 5.53 -5.18
C VAL A 38 -8.78 4.71 -5.97
N PRO A 39 -7.77 5.35 -6.58
CA PRO A 39 -6.71 4.62 -7.27
C PRO A 39 -5.97 3.66 -6.34
N HIS A 40 -5.84 2.42 -6.79
CA HIS A 40 -5.25 1.33 -6.03
C HIS A 40 -4.57 0.30 -6.94
N LEU A 41 -3.83 -0.61 -6.33
CA LEU A 41 -3.15 -1.72 -6.96
C LEU A 41 -3.82 -3.03 -6.51
N SER A 42 -3.78 -4.05 -7.36
CA SER A 42 -4.07 -5.42 -6.96
C SER A 42 -2.98 -5.99 -6.04
N ILE A 43 -3.30 -7.04 -5.28
CA ILE A 43 -2.32 -7.78 -4.47
C ILE A 43 -1.13 -8.21 -5.34
N ASP A 44 -1.37 -8.75 -6.53
CA ASP A 44 -0.30 -9.29 -7.38
C ASP A 44 0.63 -8.20 -7.92
N GLN A 45 0.10 -7.00 -8.20
CA GLN A 45 0.92 -5.84 -8.50
C GLN A 45 1.78 -5.43 -7.30
N VAL A 46 1.21 -5.40 -6.09
CA VAL A 46 1.97 -5.06 -4.88
C VAL A 46 3.04 -6.11 -4.60
N ARG A 47 2.73 -7.40 -4.76
CA ARG A 47 3.70 -8.50 -4.67
C ARG A 47 4.82 -8.33 -5.70
N SER A 48 4.48 -8.01 -6.95
CA SER A 48 5.47 -7.77 -8.01
C SER A 48 6.37 -6.59 -7.69
N ILE A 49 5.81 -5.48 -7.19
CA ILE A 49 6.58 -4.30 -6.73
C ILE A 49 7.50 -4.68 -5.57
N ALA A 50 7.01 -5.42 -4.57
CA ALA A 50 7.81 -5.85 -3.43
C ALA A 50 8.94 -6.82 -3.82
N ASN A 51 8.66 -7.75 -4.75
CA ASN A 51 9.61 -8.71 -5.30
C ASN A 51 10.67 -8.06 -6.22
N ALA A 52 10.37 -6.89 -6.80
CA ALA A 52 11.31 -6.16 -7.65
C ALA A 52 12.43 -5.44 -6.87
N ALA A 53 12.46 -5.56 -5.55
CA ALA A 53 13.57 -5.10 -4.73
C ALA A 53 14.83 -5.93 -5.02
N THR A 54 15.99 -5.27 -5.19
CA THR A 54 17.24 -5.93 -5.58
C THR A 54 18.45 -5.35 -4.86
N GLY A 55 19.55 -6.10 -4.84
CA GLY A 55 20.82 -5.73 -4.21
C GLY A 55 20.85 -5.99 -2.70
N ARG A 56 21.88 -5.48 -2.02
CA ARG A 56 22.15 -5.77 -0.60
C ARG A 56 21.05 -5.36 0.39
N HIS A 57 20.10 -4.54 -0.03
CA HIS A 57 18.97 -4.06 0.78
C HIS A 57 17.61 -4.57 0.26
N ALA A 58 17.61 -5.57 -0.62
CA ALA A 58 16.39 -6.07 -1.25
C ALA A 58 15.34 -6.50 -0.21
N GLU A 59 15.77 -7.25 0.80
CA GLU A 59 14.89 -7.72 1.88
C GLU A 59 14.26 -6.57 2.66
N ARG A 60 15.07 -5.58 3.10
CA ARG A 60 14.58 -4.37 3.77
C ARG A 60 13.53 -3.65 2.92
N ASP A 61 13.85 -3.43 1.64
CA ASP A 61 13.03 -2.65 0.73
C ASP A 61 11.69 -3.37 0.43
N ARG A 62 11.73 -4.70 0.26
CA ARG A 62 10.57 -5.58 0.16
C ARG A 62 9.67 -5.46 1.40
N LEU A 63 10.25 -5.62 2.60
CA LEU A 63 9.50 -5.60 3.86
C LEU A 63 8.87 -4.23 4.12
N LEU A 64 9.55 -3.14 3.76
CA LEU A 64 8.98 -1.80 3.83
C LEU A 64 7.73 -1.66 2.94
N ILE A 65 7.80 -2.15 1.70
CA ILE A 65 6.66 -2.11 0.76
C ILE A 65 5.49 -2.95 1.30
N MET A 66 5.77 -4.17 1.79
CA MET A 66 4.77 -5.05 2.38
C MET A 66 4.12 -4.41 3.62
N LEU A 67 4.90 -3.80 4.51
CA LEU A 67 4.36 -3.14 5.70
C LEU A 67 3.50 -1.91 5.39
N LEU A 68 3.87 -1.12 4.38
CA LEU A 68 3.07 0.02 3.92
C LEU A 68 1.69 -0.42 3.40
N PHE A 69 1.65 -1.56 2.70
CA PHE A 69 0.42 -2.15 2.19
C PHE A 69 -0.38 -2.84 3.31
N ASP A 70 0.18 -3.87 3.92
CA ASP A 70 -0.50 -4.74 4.87
C ASP A 70 -0.96 -3.96 6.11
N GLY A 71 -0.07 -3.22 6.76
CA GLY A 71 -0.43 -2.38 7.92
C GLY A 71 -1.21 -1.11 7.55
N CYS A 72 -1.42 -0.86 6.26
CA CYS A 72 -2.01 0.39 5.73
C CYS A 72 -1.33 1.63 6.31
N LEU A 73 -0.01 1.59 6.56
CA LEU A 73 0.71 2.61 7.32
C LEU A 73 1.00 3.87 6.48
N ARG A 74 1.07 5.02 7.13
CA ARG A 74 1.73 6.19 6.52
C ARG A 74 3.22 5.93 6.44
N CYS A 75 3.91 6.57 5.50
CA CYS A 75 5.37 6.42 5.36
C CYS A 75 6.13 6.71 6.66
N SER A 76 5.75 7.75 7.40
CA SER A 76 6.38 8.08 8.68
C SER A 76 6.09 7.07 9.79
N GLU A 77 4.90 6.45 9.77
CA GLU A 77 4.53 5.41 10.73
C GLU A 77 5.38 4.15 10.46
N ALA A 78 5.47 3.70 9.20
CA ALA A 78 6.28 2.53 8.82
C ALA A 78 7.77 2.71 9.12
N LEU A 79 8.33 3.90 8.85
CA LEU A 79 9.73 4.20 9.16
C LEU A 79 10.01 4.34 10.66
N GLY A 80 8.96 4.51 11.47
CA GLY A 80 9.06 4.58 12.93
C GLY A 80 9.00 3.21 13.61
N THR A 81 8.63 2.14 12.89
CA THR A 81 8.45 0.80 13.47
C THR A 81 9.77 0.20 13.94
N ARG A 82 9.73 -0.39 15.14
CA ARG A 82 10.83 -1.11 15.78
C ARG A 82 10.44 -2.57 16.02
N PRO A 83 11.40 -3.49 16.23
CA PRO A 83 11.08 -4.87 16.55
C PRO A 83 10.18 -5.02 17.80
N CYS A 84 10.40 -4.21 18.84
CA CYS A 84 9.59 -4.23 20.07
C CYS A 84 8.15 -3.73 19.88
N ASP A 85 7.84 -3.09 18.75
CA ASP A 85 6.49 -2.63 18.43
C ASP A 85 5.62 -3.75 17.84
N LEU A 86 6.20 -4.91 17.49
CA LEU A 86 5.51 -6.06 16.91
C LEU A 86 5.03 -6.99 18.03
N GLU A 87 3.72 -7.00 18.26
CA GLU A 87 3.11 -7.71 19.39
C GLU A 87 2.01 -8.67 18.94
N ARG A 88 1.95 -9.84 19.58
CA ARG A 88 0.79 -10.72 19.46
C ARG A 88 -0.36 -10.14 20.27
N ALA A 89 -1.55 -10.13 19.70
CA ALA A 89 -2.78 -9.74 20.39
C ALA A 89 -3.94 -10.62 19.92
N GLY A 90 -4.59 -11.30 20.87
CA GLY A 90 -5.60 -12.32 20.54
C GLY A 90 -5.02 -13.39 19.61
N ALA A 91 -5.74 -13.69 18.53
CA ALA A 91 -5.30 -14.65 17.51
C ALA A 91 -4.32 -14.07 16.48
N GLY A 92 -4.00 -12.77 16.54
CA GLY A 92 -3.28 -12.07 15.47
C GLY A 92 -2.06 -11.27 15.94
N TRP A 93 -1.63 -10.36 15.08
CA TRP A 93 -0.49 -9.48 15.30
C TRP A 93 -0.86 -8.02 15.13
N LEU A 94 -0.29 -7.18 15.99
CA LEU A 94 -0.37 -5.74 15.93
C LEU A 94 1.03 -5.14 15.76
N VAL A 95 1.08 -3.98 15.13
CA VAL A 95 2.22 -3.08 15.16
C VAL A 95 1.86 -1.79 15.88
N LYS A 96 2.59 -1.46 16.94
CA LYS A 96 2.51 -0.16 17.61
C LYS A 96 3.15 0.91 16.74
N ILE A 97 2.50 2.07 16.63
CA ILE A 97 2.96 3.18 15.81
C ILE A 97 2.73 4.53 16.48
N VAL A 98 3.50 5.52 16.05
CA VAL A 98 3.29 6.93 16.43
C VAL A 98 2.76 7.69 15.22
N GLY A 99 1.51 8.10 15.30
CA GLY A 99 0.79 8.81 14.24
C GLY A 99 1.01 10.32 14.22
N LYS A 100 0.21 11.02 13.40
CA LYS A 100 0.25 12.49 13.29
C LYS A 100 -0.03 13.15 14.64
N GLY A 101 0.83 14.11 15.02
CA GLY A 101 0.74 14.82 16.30
C GLY A 101 1.21 13.98 17.49
N SER A 102 2.13 13.05 17.25
CA SER A 102 2.71 12.15 18.27
C SER A 102 1.69 11.29 19.00
N LYS A 103 0.54 11.01 18.37
CA LYS A 103 -0.51 10.19 18.97
C LYS A 103 -0.19 8.71 18.80
N PRO A 104 -0.14 7.92 19.90
CA PRO A 104 0.03 6.48 19.79
C PRO A 104 -1.16 5.85 19.08
N GLY A 105 -0.91 4.75 18.39
CA GLY A 105 -1.93 3.93 17.76
C GLY A 105 -1.39 2.54 17.43
N VAL A 106 -2.27 1.71 16.91
CA VAL A 106 -1.94 0.34 16.48
C VAL A 106 -2.47 0.09 15.08
N ALA A 107 -1.93 -0.93 14.42
CA ALA A 107 -2.45 -1.49 13.17
C ALA A 107 -2.35 -3.01 13.25
N ALA A 108 -3.36 -3.72 12.75
CA ALA A 108 -3.23 -5.16 12.53
C ALA A 108 -2.29 -5.42 11.34
N ILE A 109 -1.47 -6.45 11.46
CA ILE A 109 -0.63 -6.98 10.38
C ILE A 109 -0.81 -8.49 10.30
N SER A 110 -0.60 -9.04 9.10
CA SER A 110 -0.63 -10.48 8.88
C SER A 110 0.46 -11.19 9.69
N ALA A 111 0.16 -12.40 10.15
CA ALA A 111 1.13 -13.22 10.88
C ALA A 111 2.39 -13.50 10.05
N THR A 112 2.23 -13.70 8.74
CA THR A 112 3.34 -13.86 7.80
C THR A 112 4.26 -12.65 7.78
N LEU A 113 3.71 -11.42 7.64
CA LEU A 113 4.53 -10.22 7.66
C LEU A 113 5.21 -10.01 9.01
N ALA A 114 4.50 -10.24 10.12
CA ALA A 114 5.09 -10.13 11.45
C ALA A 114 6.30 -11.06 11.61
N ALA A 115 6.16 -12.33 11.20
CA ALA A 115 7.24 -13.30 11.22
C ALA A 115 8.42 -12.89 10.33
N GLU A 116 8.16 -12.41 9.11
CA GLU A 116 9.22 -11.93 8.22
C GLU A 116 9.97 -10.72 8.81
N LEU A 117 9.27 -9.76 9.42
CA LEU A 117 9.88 -8.59 10.06
C LEU A 117 10.73 -8.98 11.28
N GLN A 118 10.23 -9.89 12.13
CA GLN A 118 10.98 -10.40 13.28
C GLN A 118 12.23 -11.17 12.84
N ALA A 119 12.10 -12.04 11.84
CA ALA A 119 13.21 -12.81 11.31
C ALA A 119 14.26 -11.90 10.64
N TYR A 120 13.83 -10.85 9.95
CA TYR A 120 14.72 -9.82 9.42
C TYR A 120 15.46 -9.07 10.54
N ALA A 121 14.77 -8.65 11.59
CA ALA A 121 15.39 -7.98 12.74
C ALA A 121 16.47 -8.86 13.37
N TYR A 122 16.16 -10.15 13.57
CA TYR A 122 17.11 -11.13 14.10
C TYR A 122 18.33 -11.31 13.18
N ARG A 123 18.13 -11.55 11.87
CA ARG A 123 19.22 -11.73 10.90
C ARG A 123 20.15 -10.52 10.80
N GLN A 124 19.59 -9.32 10.90
CA GLN A 124 20.36 -8.08 10.80
C GLN A 124 20.91 -7.59 12.16
N GLY A 125 20.66 -8.31 13.25
CA GLY A 125 21.09 -7.92 14.59
C GLY A 125 20.49 -6.59 15.05
N ILE A 126 19.26 -6.27 14.63
CA ILE A 126 18.60 -5.00 14.96
C ILE A 126 18.10 -5.06 16.42
N PRO A 127 18.56 -4.15 17.30
CA PRO A 127 18.09 -4.10 18.68
C PRO A 127 16.57 -3.87 18.79
N PRO A 128 15.90 -4.34 19.86
CA PRO A 128 14.45 -4.23 19.99
C PRO A 128 13.90 -2.81 19.87
N ASP A 129 14.65 -1.81 20.33
CA ASP A 129 14.29 -0.39 20.35
C ASP A 129 14.79 0.40 19.12
N ALA A 130 15.58 -0.23 18.25
CA ALA A 130 16.07 0.38 17.02
C ALA A 130 15.03 0.30 15.89
N ARG A 131 15.11 1.21 14.93
CA ARG A 131 14.20 1.22 13.76
C ARG A 131 14.50 0.03 12.84
N LEU A 132 13.46 -0.68 12.42
CA LEU A 132 13.56 -1.72 11.38
C LEU A 132 14.07 -1.15 10.04
N PHE A 133 13.69 0.10 9.76
CA PHE A 133 14.02 0.80 8.52
C PHE A 133 14.77 2.10 8.84
N PRO A 134 16.10 2.06 9.08
CA PRO A 134 16.90 3.24 9.40
C PRO A 134 17.21 4.06 8.13
N ILE A 135 16.15 4.54 7.46
CA ILE A 135 16.24 5.33 6.23
C ILE A 135 15.37 6.59 6.34
N THR A 136 15.73 7.60 5.55
CA THR A 136 14.95 8.84 5.49
C THR A 136 13.67 8.67 4.66
N ARG A 137 12.70 9.54 4.89
CA ARG A 137 11.46 9.56 4.10
C ARG A 137 11.72 9.75 2.60
N PRO A 138 12.57 10.68 2.12
CA PRO A 138 12.92 10.75 0.69
C PRO A 138 13.48 9.43 0.15
N ARG A 139 14.29 8.73 0.94
CA ARG A 139 14.84 7.43 0.54
C ARG A 139 13.77 6.37 0.38
N ALA A 140 12.80 6.29 1.30
CA ALA A 140 11.65 5.39 1.17
C ALA A 140 10.86 5.66 -0.12
N PHE A 141 10.65 6.93 -0.48
CA PHE A 141 9.97 7.31 -1.73
C PHE A 141 10.77 6.88 -2.98
N GLN A 142 12.09 7.02 -2.95
CA GLN A 142 12.97 6.54 -4.03
C GLN A 142 12.91 5.02 -4.16
N ILE A 143 12.96 4.28 -3.05
CA ILE A 143 12.87 2.81 -3.03
C ILE A 143 11.58 2.37 -3.71
N VAL A 144 10.43 2.87 -3.24
CA VAL A 144 9.12 2.50 -3.80
C VAL A 144 9.05 2.89 -5.28
N THR A 145 9.48 4.10 -5.64
CA THR A 145 9.45 4.56 -7.04
C THR A 145 10.31 3.70 -7.97
N LYS A 146 11.50 3.29 -7.54
CA LYS A 146 12.35 2.36 -8.30
C LYS A 146 11.73 0.97 -8.39
N ALA A 147 11.08 0.50 -7.32
CA ALA A 147 10.40 -0.78 -7.31
C ALA A 147 9.24 -0.84 -8.34
N PHE A 148 8.44 0.22 -8.47
CA PHE A 148 7.44 0.34 -9.55
C PHE A 148 8.08 0.19 -10.94
N SER A 149 9.14 0.95 -11.21
CA SER A 149 9.84 0.92 -12.50
C SER A 149 10.40 -0.46 -12.81
N ARG A 150 10.99 -1.14 -11.83
CA ARG A 150 11.57 -2.48 -12.00
C ARG A 150 10.50 -3.56 -12.19
N ALA A 151 9.34 -3.40 -11.55
CA ALA A 151 8.21 -4.30 -11.73
C ALA A 151 7.47 -4.07 -13.06
N GLY A 152 7.85 -3.07 -13.87
CA GLY A 152 7.16 -2.73 -15.12
C GLY A 152 5.75 -2.18 -14.89
N ILE A 153 5.43 -1.71 -13.68
CA ILE A 153 4.10 -1.22 -13.31
C ILE A 153 4.10 0.31 -13.38
N SER A 154 3.11 0.85 -14.10
CA SER A 154 2.96 2.31 -14.25
C SER A 154 2.77 2.96 -12.88
N ARG A 155 3.67 3.89 -12.55
CA ARG A 155 3.64 4.62 -11.28
C ARG A 155 2.46 5.59 -11.25
N PRO A 156 1.72 5.72 -10.12
CA PRO A 156 0.73 6.76 -10.00
C PRO A 156 1.35 8.15 -10.05
N SER A 157 0.64 9.09 -10.67
CA SER A 157 1.07 10.49 -10.71
C SER A 157 0.06 11.38 -10.00
N ARG A 158 0.57 12.45 -9.38
CA ARG A 158 -0.28 13.43 -8.70
C ARG A 158 -1.19 14.18 -9.67
N ALA A 159 -0.80 14.29 -10.94
CA ALA A 159 -1.62 14.88 -12.00
C ALA A 159 -2.78 13.94 -12.39
N ARG A 160 -2.49 12.67 -12.69
CA ARG A 160 -3.44 11.69 -13.24
C ARG A 160 -4.33 11.02 -12.20
N ASP A 161 -3.76 10.71 -11.03
CA ASP A 161 -4.38 9.84 -10.03
C ASP A 161 -4.54 10.54 -8.68
N LYS A 162 -4.07 11.80 -8.55
CA LYS A 162 -4.11 12.59 -7.30
C LYS A 162 -3.44 11.90 -6.10
N VAL A 163 -2.64 10.85 -6.33
CA VAL A 163 -1.93 10.06 -5.32
C VAL A 163 -0.47 9.81 -5.73
N GLY A 164 0.41 9.59 -4.74
CA GLY A 164 1.81 9.24 -4.96
C GLY A 164 2.11 7.76 -4.76
N SER A 165 3.28 7.32 -5.20
CA SER A 165 3.72 5.91 -5.21
C SER A 165 3.75 5.23 -3.84
N VAL A 166 4.02 5.97 -2.76
CA VAL A 166 3.97 5.42 -1.41
C VAL A 166 2.55 5.39 -0.85
N HIS A 167 1.75 6.42 -1.12
CA HIS A 167 0.41 6.52 -0.53
C HIS A 167 -0.59 5.58 -1.22
N ILE A 168 -0.36 5.23 -2.49
CA ILE A 168 -1.19 4.24 -3.18
C ILE A 168 -1.11 2.86 -2.52
N LEU A 169 0.04 2.47 -1.93
CA LEU A 169 0.17 1.20 -1.21
C LEU A 169 -0.80 1.13 -0.02
N ARG A 170 -0.94 2.23 0.72
CA ARG A 170 -1.93 2.36 1.80
C ARG A 170 -3.37 2.27 1.29
N HIS A 171 -3.70 2.93 0.18
CA HIS A 171 -5.04 2.81 -0.41
C HIS A 171 -5.33 1.39 -0.88
N SER A 172 -4.34 0.73 -1.46
CA SER A 172 -4.46 -0.63 -1.95
C SER A 172 -4.71 -1.61 -0.79
N GLY A 173 -3.93 -1.50 0.29
CA GLY A 173 -4.17 -2.31 1.50
C GLY A 173 -5.53 -2.03 2.15
N ALA A 174 -5.97 -0.76 2.14
CA ALA A 174 -7.28 -0.39 2.68
C ALA A 174 -8.43 -1.07 1.93
N ILE A 175 -8.39 -1.02 0.60
CA ILE A 175 -9.42 -1.61 -0.27
C ILE A 175 -9.40 -3.12 -0.15
N GLU A 176 -8.22 -3.72 -0.14
CA GLU A 176 -8.08 -5.16 -0.04
C GLU A 176 -8.60 -5.70 1.30
N ARG A 177 -8.29 -5.03 2.41
CA ARG A 177 -8.85 -5.36 3.72
C ARG A 177 -10.37 -5.18 3.75
N LEU A 178 -10.90 -4.18 3.04
CA LEU A 178 -12.34 -3.97 2.98
C LEU A 178 -13.04 -5.10 2.22
N ARG A 179 -12.46 -5.53 1.09
CA ARG A 179 -12.95 -6.70 0.34
C ARG A 179 -13.00 -7.95 1.20
N GLN A 180 -11.95 -8.22 1.96
CA GLN A 180 -11.85 -9.44 2.77
C GLN A 180 -12.68 -9.43 4.05
N THR A 181 -12.99 -8.26 4.60
CA THR A 181 -13.67 -8.17 5.92
C THR A 181 -15.10 -7.70 5.83
N GLY A 182 -15.49 -7.02 4.74
CA GLY A 182 -16.78 -6.36 4.62
C GLY A 182 -17.08 -5.31 5.69
N ASN A 183 -16.11 -4.95 6.55
CA ASN A 183 -16.37 -4.21 7.78
C ASN A 183 -15.72 -2.80 7.74
N PRO A 184 -16.51 -1.73 7.48
CA PRO A 184 -15.99 -0.37 7.41
C PRO A 184 -15.44 0.14 8.75
N LYS A 185 -15.97 -0.34 9.88
CA LYS A 185 -15.48 0.04 11.21
C LYS A 185 -14.10 -0.54 11.46
N ALA A 186 -13.90 -1.82 11.16
CA ALA A 186 -12.58 -2.46 11.22
C ALA A 186 -11.57 -1.74 10.33
N LEU A 187 -11.98 -1.34 9.12
CA LEU A 187 -11.11 -0.55 8.24
C LEU A 187 -10.80 0.84 8.81
N GLN A 188 -11.78 1.53 9.40
CA GLN A 188 -11.58 2.84 10.00
C GLN A 188 -10.52 2.79 11.11
N ASP A 189 -10.60 1.77 11.97
CA ASP A 189 -9.64 1.54 13.05
C ASP A 189 -8.26 1.20 12.48
N GLN A 190 -8.19 0.30 11.49
CA GLN A 190 -6.95 -0.07 10.80
C GLN A 190 -6.25 1.13 10.15
N LEU A 191 -7.02 2.08 9.61
CA LEU A 191 -6.47 3.30 9.01
C LEU A 191 -6.23 4.42 10.03
N ARG A 192 -6.71 4.26 11.26
CA ARG A 192 -6.67 5.27 12.33
C ARG A 192 -7.30 6.57 11.85
N HIS A 193 -8.47 6.45 11.23
CA HIS A 193 -9.23 7.57 10.70
C HIS A 193 -10.09 8.21 11.79
N LYS A 194 -10.02 9.54 11.90
CA LYS A 194 -10.76 10.30 12.91
C LYS A 194 -12.25 10.38 12.65
N SER A 195 -12.69 10.22 11.39
CA SER A 195 -14.09 10.27 11.02
C SER A 195 -14.42 9.19 10.00
N ALA A 196 -15.65 8.68 10.08
CA ALA A 196 -16.17 7.68 9.14
C ALA A 196 -16.11 8.17 7.69
N ARG A 197 -16.33 9.47 7.43
CA ARG A 197 -16.24 10.09 6.10
C ARG A 197 -14.91 9.81 5.39
N MET A 198 -13.80 9.73 6.12
CA MET A 198 -12.49 9.41 5.53
C MET A 198 -12.41 7.96 5.03
N THR A 199 -13.21 7.07 5.60
CA THR A 199 -13.28 5.63 5.27
C THR A 199 -14.35 5.34 4.22
N LEU A 200 -15.48 6.05 4.25
CA LEU A 200 -16.59 5.88 3.29
C LEU A 200 -16.15 6.00 1.82
N ARG A 201 -15.08 6.76 1.52
CA ARG A 201 -14.53 6.85 0.15
C ARG A 201 -14.08 5.50 -0.42
N TYR A 202 -13.67 4.55 0.43
CA TYR A 202 -13.24 3.23 -0.03
C TYR A 202 -14.42 2.31 -0.33
N LEU A 203 -15.57 2.50 0.33
CA LEU A 203 -16.79 1.73 0.05
C LEU A 203 -17.28 1.95 -1.37
N LYS A 204 -17.19 3.19 -1.85
CA LYS A 204 -17.54 3.53 -3.24
C LYS A 204 -16.66 2.86 -4.30
N THR A 205 -15.52 2.30 -3.89
CA THR A 205 -14.60 1.57 -4.80
C THR A 205 -14.94 0.08 -4.89
N LEU A 206 -15.78 -0.45 -3.98
CA LEU A 206 -16.32 -1.79 -4.10
C LEU A 206 -17.50 -1.78 -5.06
N SER A 207 -17.52 -2.75 -5.97
CA SER A 207 -18.68 -2.99 -6.83
C SER A 207 -19.85 -3.58 -6.03
N SER A 208 -21.06 -3.48 -6.59
CA SER A 208 -22.24 -4.15 -6.03
C SER A 208 -22.03 -5.66 -5.95
N ASP A 209 -21.44 -6.27 -6.97
CA ASP A 209 -21.15 -7.71 -7.01
C ASP A 209 -20.19 -8.13 -5.89
N GLU A 210 -19.06 -7.42 -5.71
CA GLU A 210 -18.13 -7.67 -4.59
C GLU A 210 -18.82 -7.52 -3.22
N SER A 211 -19.75 -6.58 -3.11
CA SER A 211 -20.50 -6.37 -1.87
C SER A 211 -21.48 -7.52 -1.60
N LEU A 212 -22.10 -8.06 -2.64
CA LEU A 212 -23.03 -9.20 -2.53
C LEU A 212 -22.27 -10.51 -2.28
N GLU A 213 -21.10 -10.72 -2.90
CA GLU A 213 -20.23 -11.88 -2.63
C GLU A 213 -19.89 -11.98 -1.13
N ILE A 214 -19.53 -10.86 -0.50
CA ILE A 214 -19.29 -10.82 0.96
C ILE A 214 -20.55 -11.22 1.75
N GLN A 215 -21.75 -10.81 1.31
CA GLN A 215 -22.99 -11.18 1.99
C GLN A 215 -23.35 -12.65 1.79
N GLN A 216 -22.93 -13.28 0.70
CA GLN A 216 -23.16 -14.71 0.45
C GLN A 216 -22.36 -15.62 1.40
N GLU A 217 -21.26 -15.12 1.97
CA GLU A 217 -20.49 -15.85 2.99
C GLU A 217 -21.19 -15.91 4.35
N VAL A 218 -22.27 -15.15 4.55
CA VAL A 218 -23.00 -15.12 5.82
C VAL A 218 -23.95 -16.32 5.90
N ASP A 219 -23.55 -17.33 6.68
CA ASP A 219 -24.41 -18.46 7.05
C ASP A 219 -24.78 -18.38 8.53
N PHE A 220 -26.09 -18.31 8.81
CA PHE A 220 -26.62 -18.24 10.17
C PHE A 220 -26.77 -19.61 10.84
N ASN A 221 -26.51 -20.72 10.12
CA ASN A 221 -26.59 -22.10 10.63
C ASN A 221 -27.88 -22.40 11.40
N TRP A 222 -29.04 -22.16 10.78
CA TRP A 222 -30.34 -22.57 11.33
C TRP A 222 -30.52 -24.09 11.33
#